data_AF-A0A3A6TSB0-F1
#
_entry.id   AF-A0A3A6TSB0-F1
#
_cell.length_a   1.000
_cell.length_b   1.000
_cell.length_c   1.000
_cell.angle_alpha   90.00
_cell.angle_beta   90.00
_cell.angle_gamma   90.00
#
_symmetry.space_group_name_H-M   'P 1'
#
loop_
_entity.id
_entity.type
_entity.pdbx_description
1 polymer ?
#
loop_
_entity_poly.entity_id
_entity_poly.type
_entity_poly.pdbx_seq_one_letter_code
_entity_poly.pdbx_strand_id
1 'polypeptide(L)' 'MPNIEPLTRVATVFAHWRINKPSRGTKIPNTLREQATSLLEHYSSSQICTALRISGSQFKQWCQVSNSAESITDFIELP' A
#
# COMPACT_ATOMS: atom_id res chain seq x y z
N MET A 1 14.95 5.04 -19.19
CA MET A 1 14.85 3.68 -18.63
C MET A 1 13.89 3.75 -17.46
N PRO A 2 12.68 3.17 -17.54
CA PRO A 2 11.76 3.23 -16.42
C PRO A 2 12.39 2.41 -15.29
N ASN A 3 12.61 3.06 -14.17
CA ASN A 3 13.11 2.47 -12.94
C ASN A 3 12.03 1.51 -12.41
N ILE A 4 11.94 0.27 -12.91
CA ILE A 4 10.87 -0.70 -12.58
C ILE A 4 11.26 -1.59 -11.38
N GLU A 5 12.47 -1.42 -10.85
CA GLU A 5 13.00 -2.25 -9.75
C GLU A 5 12.17 -2.21 -8.45
N PRO A 6 11.74 -1.02 -7.95
CA PRO A 6 10.97 -0.93 -6.71
C PRO A 6 9.62 -1.64 -6.82
N LEU A 7 8.93 -1.42 -7.94
CA LEU A 7 7.60 -1.97 -8.18
C LEU A 7 7.62 -3.50 -8.30
N THR A 8 8.59 -4.04 -9.05
CA THR A 8 8.77 -5.49 -9.23
C THR A 8 9.15 -6.17 -7.92
N ARG A 9 10.02 -5.55 -7.13
CA ARG A 9 10.40 -6.05 -5.81
C ARG A 9 9.18 -6.15 -4.90
N VAL A 10 8.39 -5.09 -4.77
CA VAL A 10 7.17 -5.11 -3.94
C VAL A 10 6.17 -6.14 -4.48
N ALA A 11 5.95 -6.21 -5.79
CA ALA A 11 5.10 -7.22 -6.41
C ALA A 11 5.54 -8.66 -6.06
N THR A 12 6.85 -8.90 -6.01
CA THR A 12 7.44 -10.20 -5.61
C THR A 12 7.18 -10.51 -4.14
N VAL A 13 7.33 -9.55 -3.23
CA VAL A 13 6.99 -9.74 -1.81
C VAL A 13 5.49 -10.02 -1.64
N PHE A 14 4.62 -9.33 -2.38
CA PHE A 14 3.18 -9.62 -2.41
C PHE A 14 2.88 -11.03 -2.91
N ALA A 15 3.57 -11.49 -3.95
CA ALA A 15 3.44 -12.86 -4.46
C ALA A 15 3.89 -13.89 -3.41
N HIS A 16 5.06 -13.68 -2.79
CA HIS A 16 5.56 -14.54 -1.71
C HIS A 16 4.60 -14.59 -0.52
N TRP A 17 4.03 -13.46 -0.12
CA TRP A 17 3.05 -13.40 0.96
C TRP A 17 1.76 -14.17 0.60
N ARG A 18 1.28 -14.08 -0.65
CA ARG A 18 0.11 -14.86 -1.10
C ARG A 18 0.35 -16.36 -1.01
N ILE A 19 1.55 -16.81 -1.37
CA ILE A 19 1.94 -18.23 -1.31
C ILE A 19 2.06 -18.70 0.14
N ASN A 20 2.62 -17.86 1.02
CA ASN A 20 2.79 -18.15 2.44
C ASN A 20 1.58 -17.75 3.31
N LYS A 21 0.43 -17.42 2.70
CA LYS A 21 -0.73 -16.93 3.44
C LYS A 21 -1.34 -18.05 4.30
N PRO A 22 -1.43 -17.89 5.63
CA PRO A 22 -1.86 -18.96 6.53
C PRO A 22 -3.36 -19.29 6.43
N SER A 23 -4.21 -18.39 5.92
CA SER A 23 -5.64 -18.68 5.76
C SER A 23 -6.31 -17.74 4.76
N ARG A 24 -7.31 -18.18 3.98
CA ARG A 24 -7.93 -17.38 2.88
C ARG A 24 -8.45 -15.98 3.31
N GLY A 25 -8.73 -15.76 4.59
CA GLY A 25 -9.18 -14.47 5.15
C GLY A 25 -8.08 -13.53 5.69
N THR A 26 -6.81 -13.93 5.72
CA THR A 26 -5.75 -13.08 6.32
C THR A 26 -5.62 -11.78 5.54
N LYS A 27 -5.78 -10.66 6.26
CA LYS A 27 -5.60 -9.31 5.74
C LYS A 27 -4.15 -9.12 5.30
N ILE A 28 -3.93 -8.35 4.24
CA ILE A 28 -2.58 -7.95 3.82
C ILE A 28 -1.93 -7.20 5.00
N PRO A 29 -0.74 -7.60 5.45
CA PRO A 29 -0.05 -6.97 6.58
C PRO A 29 0.24 -5.51 6.28
N ASN A 30 0.22 -4.67 7.32
CA ASN A 30 0.40 -3.22 7.17
C ASN A 30 1.73 -2.87 6.51
N THR A 31 2.80 -3.63 6.79
CA THR A 31 4.12 -3.47 6.15
C THR A 31 4.05 -3.52 4.62
N LEU A 32 3.25 -4.43 4.06
CA LEU A 32 3.03 -4.52 2.61
C LEU A 32 2.19 -3.37 2.06
N ARG A 33 1.24 -2.87 2.86
CA ARG A 33 0.42 -1.71 2.48
C ARG A 33 1.28 -0.46 2.42
N GLU A 34 2.12 -0.23 3.42
CA GLU A 34 3.06 0.89 3.49
C GLU A 34 4.02 0.88 2.30
N GLN A 35 4.57 -0.28 1.95
CA GLN A 35 5.39 -0.40 0.75
C GLN A 35 4.62 -0.07 -0.52
N ALA A 36 3.35 -0.49 -0.62
CA ALA A 36 2.52 -0.16 -1.77
C ALA A 36 2.16 1.34 -1.83
N THR A 37 1.91 1.99 -0.69
CA THR A 37 1.60 3.42 -0.63
C THR A 37 2.83 4.30 -0.85
N SER A 38 4.02 3.87 -0.42
CA SER A 38 5.27 4.60 -0.70
C SER A 38 5.62 4.59 -2.18
N LEU A 39 5.23 3.55 -2.93
CA LEU A 39 5.36 3.55 -4.39
C LEU A 39 4.51 4.66 -5.06
N LEU A 40 3.51 5.21 -4.38
CA LEU A 40 2.68 6.29 -4.93
C LEU A 40 3.48 7.58 -5.16
N GLU A 41 4.63 7.75 -4.50
CA GLU A 41 5.52 8.91 -4.69
C GLU A 41 6.20 8.90 -6.08
N HIS A 42 6.28 7.72 -6.72
CA HIS A 42 7.02 7.53 -7.95
C HIS A 42 6.20 6.89 -9.09
N TYR A 43 5.06 6.26 -8.76
CA TYR A 43 4.21 5.57 -9.72
C TYR A 43 2.75 5.93 -9.54
N SER A 44 2.00 5.86 -10.64
CA SER A 44 0.55 6.02 -10.59
C SER A 44 -0.13 4.83 -9.90
N SER A 45 -1.26 5.08 -9.23
CA SER A 45 -2.07 4.05 -8.59
C SER A 45 -2.45 2.91 -9.54
N SER A 46 -2.67 3.21 -10.83
CA SER A 46 -3.01 2.22 -11.85
C SER A 46 -1.84 1.25 -12.12
N GLN A 47 -0.63 1.78 -12.24
CA GLN A 47 0.58 0.96 -12.42
C GLN A 47 0.82 0.06 -11.20
N ILE A 48 0.64 0.61 -10.00
CA ILE A 48 0.78 -0.13 -8.74
C ILE A 48 -0.27 -1.23 -8.65
N CYS A 49 -1.55 -0.91 -8.88
CA CYS A 49 -2.63 -1.90 -8.81
C CYS A 49 -2.43 -3.05 -9.80
N THR A 50 -1.99 -2.72 -11.02
CA THR A 50 -1.72 -3.70 -12.07
C THR A 50 -0.55 -4.61 -11.69
N ALA A 51 0.56 -4.05 -11.22
CA ALA A 51 1.74 -4.82 -10.84
C ALA A 51 1.52 -5.67 -9.58
N LEU A 52 0.87 -5.12 -8.55
CA LEU A 52 0.61 -5.83 -7.30
C LEU A 52 -0.59 -6.79 -7.40
N ARG A 53 -1.38 -6.72 -8.48
CA ARG A 53 -2.64 -7.46 -8.68
C ARG A 53 -3.61 -7.27 -7.51
N ILE A 54 -3.82 -6.01 -7.13
CA ILE A 54 -4.72 -5.60 -6.05
C ILE A 54 -5.86 -4.74 -6.60
N SER A 55 -7.01 -4.77 -5.94
CA SER A 55 -8.14 -3.92 -6.30
C SER A 55 -7.82 -2.45 -6.00
N GLY A 56 -8.07 -1.55 -6.96
CA GLY A 56 -7.88 -0.12 -6.77
C GLY A 56 -8.68 0.46 -5.59
N SER A 57 -9.84 -0.13 -5.27
CA SER A 57 -10.63 0.20 -4.07
C SER A 57 -9.89 -0.10 -2.77
N GLN A 58 -9.27 -1.29 -2.65
CA GLN A 58 -8.46 -1.65 -1.47
C GLN A 58 -7.22 -0.79 -1.37
N PHE A 59 -6.55 -0.53 -2.50
CA PHE A 59 -5.38 0.32 -2.53
C PHE A 59 -5.69 1.77 -2.12
N LYS A 60 -6.80 2.32 -2.62
CA LYS A 60 -7.31 3.64 -2.21
C LYS A 60 -7.57 3.71 -0.71
N GLN A 61 -8.15 2.65 -0.13
CA GLN A 61 -8.36 2.56 1.31
C GLN A 61 -7.03 2.58 2.08
N TRP A 62 -5.97 1.95 1.57
CA TRP A 62 -4.65 1.99 2.21
C TRP A 62 -4.03 3.39 2.13
N CYS A 63 -4.13 4.06 0.98
CA CYS A 63 -3.68 5.46 0.83
C CYS A 63 -4.44 6.43 1.73
N GLN A 64 -5.74 6.18 1.97
CA GLN A 64 -6.53 7.00 2.89
C GLN A 64 -6.12 6.75 4.34
N VAL A 65 -5.90 5.51 4.74
CA VAL A 65 -5.42 5.18 6.08
C VAL A 65 -4.01 5.75 6.32
N SER A 66 -3.13 5.74 5.32
CA SER A 66 -1.80 6.36 5.44
C SER A 66 -1.86 7.89 5.50
N ASN A 67 -2.73 8.54 4.72
CA ASN A 67 -2.94 10.01 4.81
C ASN A 67 -3.68 10.42 6.08
N SER A 68 -4.59 9.59 6.60
CA SER A 68 -5.32 9.88 7.84
C SER A 68 -4.42 9.88 9.07
N ALA A 69 -3.21 9.32 8.99
CA ALA A 69 -2.24 9.39 10.09
C ALA A 69 -1.71 10.81 10.32
N GLU A 70 -1.79 11.71 9.33
CA GLU A 70 -1.36 13.11 9.45
C GLU A 70 -2.49 14.10 9.73
N SER A 71 -3.74 13.63 9.87
CA SER A 71 -4.90 14.48 10.11
C SER A 71 -5.52 14.29 11.50
N ILE A 72 -4.68 14.03 12.51
CA ILE A 72 -4.98 14.47 13.88
C ILE A 72 -4.02 15.63 14.19
N THR A 73 -4.04 16.64 13.32
CA THR A 73 -3.70 18.00 13.73
C THR A 73 -4.65 18.38 14.86
N ASP A 74 -4.10 18.47 16.06
CA ASP A 74 -4.33 19.60 16.97
C ASP A 74 -5.76 20.16 16.97
N PHE A 75 -6.73 19.39 17.46
CA PHE A 75 -7.84 20.04 18.15
C PHE A 75 -7.37 20.40 19.56
N ILE A 76 -6.43 21.36 19.62
CA ILE A 76 -6.15 22.12 20.84
C ILE A 76 -7.05 23.35 20.77
N GLU A 77 -8.13 23.33 21.53
CA GLU A 77 -8.64 24.54 22.17
C GLU A 77 -8.55 24.32 23.69
N LEU A 78 -7.48 24.89 24.28
CA LEU A 78 -7.41 25.36 25.67
C LEU A 78 -8.25 26.65 25.81
N PRO A 79 -8.54 27.17 27.02
CA PRO A 79 -8.79 26.57 28.33
C PRO A 79 -10.25 26.76 28.83
#